data_AF-A0A9E3SGZ9-F1
#
_entry.id   AF-A0A9E3SGZ9-F1
#
_cell.length_a   1.000
_cell.length_b   1.000
_cell.length_c   1.000
_cell.angle_alpha   90.00
_cell.angle_beta   90.00
_cell.angle_gamma   90.00
#
_symmetry.space_group_name_H-M   'P 1'
#
loop_
_entity.id
_entity.type
_entity.pdbx_description
1 polymer ?
#
loop_
_entity_poly.entity_id
_entity_poly.type
_entity_poly.pdbx_seq_one_letter_code
_entity_poly.pdbx_strand_id
1 'polypeptide(L)'
;MSIEPIIEGKLSFFVYVNSKTGRCNVKKFVGSLEKEQQIKFTRRIRRWSKKGEIPNNEEQFKHEQGKIFAFKQGQVRIYGFFIEKVHP
;
A
#
# COMPACT_ATOMS: atom_id res chain seq x y z
N MET A 1 -10.66 10.76 10.23
CA MET A 1 -9.99 9.75 9.38
C MET A 1 -9.19 8.86 10.30
N SER A 2 -9.29 7.55 10.13
CA SER A 2 -8.49 6.55 10.85
C SER A 2 -7.52 5.89 9.87
N ILE A 3 -6.44 5.31 10.41
CA ILE A 3 -5.55 4.40 9.67
C ILE A 3 -5.87 2.98 10.11
N GLU A 4 -5.99 2.06 9.16
CA GLU A 4 -6.20 0.64 9.43
C GLU A 4 -5.08 -0.18 8.79
N PRO A 5 -4.55 -1.21 9.47
CA PRO A 5 -3.58 -2.11 8.87
C PRO A 5 -4.25 -2.94 7.76
N ILE A 6 -3.58 -3.02 6.61
CA ILE A 6 -3.89 -4.01 5.57
C ILE A 6 -3.11 -5.29 5.88
N ILE A 7 -1.82 -5.14 6.11
CA ILE A 7 -0.83 -6.21 6.35
C ILE A 7 0.20 -5.66 7.34
N GLU A 8 0.52 -6.46 8.35
CA GLU A 8 1.55 -6.16 9.33
C GLU A 8 2.71 -7.16 9.20
N GLY A 9 3.93 -6.68 9.44
CA GLY A 9 5.14 -7.48 9.34
C GLY A 9 6.38 -6.65 9.63
N LYS A 10 7.52 -6.98 9.01
CA LYS A 10 8.73 -6.16 9.11
C LYS A 10 8.50 -4.76 8.51
N LEU A 11 7.68 -4.68 7.46
CA LEU A 11 7.03 -3.47 6.99
C LEU A 11 5.51 -3.63 7.14
N SER A 12 4.85 -2.63 7.72
CA SER A 12 3.40 -2.60 7.85
C SER A 12 2.80 -1.64 6.83
N PHE A 13 1.72 -2.08 6.18
CA PHE A 13 1.00 -1.31 5.18
C PHE A 13 -0.36 -0.93 5.75
N PHE A 14 -0.67 0.37 5.69
CA PHE A 14 -1.92 0.93 6.22
C PHE A 14 -2.73 1.56 5.10
N VAL A 15 -4.03 1.68 5.33
CA VAL A 15 -4.93 2.49 4.50
C VAL A 15 -5.67 3.50 5.34
N TYR A 16 -5.97 4.63 4.72
CA TYR A 16 -6.90 5.59 5.26
C TYR A 16 -8.34 5.08 5.13
N VAL A 17 -9.04 5.13 6.26
CA VAL A 17 -10.44 4.79 6.37
C VAL A 17 -11.21 6.00 6.89
N ASN A 18 -12.35 6.26 6.26
CA ASN A 18 -13.26 7.27 6.74
C ASN A 18 -13.93 6.77 8.02
N SER A 19 -13.56 7.36 9.16
CA SER A 19 -14.01 6.94 10.49
C SER A 19 -15.53 7.05 10.71
N LYS A 20 -16.24 7.84 9.90
CA LYS A 20 -17.71 7.97 9.98
C LYS A 20 -18.46 6.92 9.14
N THR A 21 -17.85 6.45 8.04
CA THR A 21 -18.54 5.58 7.06
C THR A 21 -17.88 4.21 6.88
N GLY A 22 -16.71 3.99 7.45
CA GLY A 22 -15.88 2.80 7.21
C GLY A 22 -15.32 2.70 5.78
N ARG A 23 -15.55 3.70 4.92
CA ARG A 23 -15.17 3.64 3.50
C ARG A 23 -13.68 3.88 3.30
N CYS A 24 -13.07 3.07 2.44
CA CYS A 24 -11.67 3.19 2.04
C CYS A 24 -11.57 3.14 0.52
N ASN A 25 -11.07 4.22 -0.08
CA ASN A 25 -10.95 4.33 -1.54
C ASN A 25 -9.96 3.32 -2.12
N VAL A 26 -8.87 3.03 -1.40
CA VAL A 26 -7.88 2.02 -1.82
C VAL A 26 -8.50 0.62 -1.82
N LYS A 27 -9.19 0.22 -0.73
CA LYS A 27 -9.89 -1.07 -0.66
C LYS A 27 -10.94 -1.18 -1.77
N LYS A 28 -11.74 -0.12 -2.00
CA LYS A 28 -12.75 -0.08 -3.07
C LYS A 28 -12.13 -0.23 -4.45
N PHE A 29 -11.06 0.53 -4.73
CA PHE A 29 -10.37 0.48 -6.01
C PHE A 29 -9.73 -0.89 -6.25
N VAL A 30 -8.97 -1.42 -5.29
CA VAL A 30 -8.37 -2.76 -5.41
C VAL A 30 -9.46 -3.82 -5.60
N GLY A 31 -10.58 -3.73 -4.88
CA GLY A 31 -11.72 -4.64 -5.05
C GLY A 31 -12.40 -4.56 -6.42
N SER A 32 -12.24 -3.46 -7.16
CA SER A 32 -12.76 -3.30 -8.53
C SER A 32 -11.83 -3.82 -9.63
N LEU A 33 -10.58 -4.17 -9.29
CA LEU A 33 -9.63 -4.74 -10.25
C LEU A 33 -10.01 -6.17 -10.64
N GLU A 34 -9.48 -6.65 -11.75
CA GLU A 34 -9.58 -8.07 -12.10
C GLU A 34 -8.95 -8.96 -11.01
N LYS A 35 -9.53 -10.14 -10.78
CA LYS A 35 -9.10 -11.06 -9.72
C LYS A 35 -7.61 -11.38 -9.78
N GLU A 36 -7.05 -11.53 -10.97
CA GLU A 36 -5.62 -11.78 -11.16
C GLU A 36 -4.76 -10.58 -10.69
N GLN A 37 -5.19 -9.36 -10.98
CA GLN A 37 -4.49 -8.14 -10.54
C GLN A 37 -4.58 -7.97 -9.03
N GLN A 38 -5.73 -8.27 -8.41
CA GLN A 38 -5.89 -8.27 -6.95
C GLN A 38 -4.92 -9.23 -6.27
N ILE A 39 -4.79 -10.45 -6.81
CA ILE A 39 -3.86 -11.46 -6.30
C ILE A 39 -2.42 -11.00 -6.45
N LYS A 40 -2.03 -10.47 -7.63
CA LYS A 40 -0.67 -9.96 -7.88
C LYS A 40 -0.32 -8.82 -6.92
N PHE A 41 -1.24 -7.87 -6.74
CA PHE A 41 -1.11 -6.76 -5.80
C PHE A 41 -0.88 -7.27 -4.38
N THR A 42 -1.79 -8.11 -3.87
CA THR A 42 -1.74 -8.65 -2.51
C THR A 42 -0.48 -9.48 -2.26
N ARG A 43 -0.08 -10.32 -3.22
CA ARG A 43 1.12 -11.14 -3.11
C ARG A 43 2.38 -10.29 -3.03
N ARG A 44 2.44 -9.18 -3.77
CA ARG A 44 3.60 -8.29 -3.78
C ARG A 44 3.74 -7.54 -2.45
N ILE A 45 2.67 -6.91 -1.96
CA ILE A 45 2.70 -6.21 -0.66
C ILE A 45 3.03 -7.16 0.51
N ARG A 46 2.49 -8.40 0.50
CA ARG A 46 2.84 -9.43 1.50
C ARG A 46 4.32 -9.80 1.45
N ARG A 47 4.90 -9.92 0.25
CA ARG A 47 6.32 -10.24 0.10
C ARG A 47 7.21 -9.14 0.71
N TRP A 48 6.90 -7.88 0.44
CA TRP A 48 7.67 -6.75 1.00
C TRP A 48 7.51 -6.65 2.50
N SER A 49 6.28 -6.80 3.01
CA SER A 49 6.00 -6.86 4.44
C SER A 49 6.80 -7.94 5.16
N LYS A 50 6.89 -9.16 4.59
CA LYS A 50 7.67 -10.26 5.16
C LYS A 50 9.18 -10.03 5.10
N LYS A 51 9.69 -9.49 3.98
CA LYS A 51 11.12 -9.26 3.80
C LYS A 51 11.64 -8.09 4.64
N GLY A 52 10.81 -7.07 4.84
CA GLY A 52 11.23 -5.81 5.48
C GLY A 52 11.91 -4.86 4.49
N GLU A 53 11.85 -5.16 3.20
CA GLU A 53 12.58 -4.46 2.17
C GLU A 53 11.61 -3.94 1.12
N ILE A 54 11.77 -2.65 0.82
CA ILE A 54 11.12 -1.99 -0.30
C ILE A 54 12.03 -2.22 -1.51
N PRO A 55 11.50 -2.64 -2.67
CA PRO A 55 12.36 -2.91 -3.81
C PRO A 55 13.07 -1.63 -4.26
N ASN A 56 14.36 -1.76 -4.55
CA ASN A 56 15.17 -0.70 -5.15
C ASN A 56 14.92 -0.56 -6.68
N ASN A 57 13.73 -0.92 -7.15
CA ASN A 57 13.36 -0.88 -8.57
C ASN A 57 12.37 0.26 -8.79
N GLU A 58 12.84 1.33 -9.43
CA GLU A 58 12.05 2.54 -9.73
C GLU A 58 10.81 2.27 -10.60
N GLU A 59 10.78 1.18 -11.37
CA GLU A 59 9.57 0.80 -12.12
C GLU A 59 8.45 0.31 -11.20
N GLN A 60 8.79 -0.29 -10.05
CA GLN A 60 7.83 -0.91 -9.14
C GLN A 60 7.55 -0.04 -7.91
N PHE A 61 8.55 0.69 -7.44
CA PHE A 61 8.44 1.59 -6.31
C PHE A 61 9.22 2.87 -6.62
N LYS A 62 8.49 3.94 -6.91
CA LYS A 62 9.09 5.19 -7.37
C LYS A 62 8.86 6.28 -6.33
N HIS A 63 9.90 7.04 -6.02
CA HIS A 63 9.73 8.33 -5.36
C HIS A 63 9.18 9.34 -6.38
N GLU A 64 8.09 10.02 -6.05
CA GLU A 64 7.50 11.00 -6.97
C GLU A 64 7.85 12.43 -6.56
N GLN A 65 7.36 12.88 -5.41
CA GLN A 65 7.62 14.22 -4.89
C GLN A 65 7.47 14.28 -3.37
N GLY A 66 8.38 14.99 -2.69
CA GLY A 66 8.32 15.18 -1.24
C GLY A 66 8.38 13.86 -0.48
N LYS A 67 7.35 13.54 0.32
CA LYS A 67 7.22 12.26 1.04
C LYS A 67 6.32 11.25 0.32
N ILE A 68 5.94 11.51 -0.93
CA ILE A 68 5.02 10.68 -1.70
C ILE A 68 5.79 9.68 -2.56
N PHE A 69 5.37 8.42 -2.46
CA PHE A 69 5.89 7.30 -3.21
C PHE A 69 4.75 6.63 -3.99
N ALA A 70 5.08 6.11 -5.16
CA ALA A 70 4.17 5.37 -6.01
C ALA A 70 4.55 3.89 -6.08
N PHE A 71 3.60 3.04 -5.73
CA PHE A 71 3.68 1.59 -5.94
C PHE A 71 3.01 1.23 -7.27
N LYS A 72 3.76 0.63 -8.20
CA LYS A 72 3.23 0.17 -9.50
C LYS A 72 3.14 -1.35 -9.57
N GLN A 73 1.99 -1.83 -10.06
CA GLN A 73 1.74 -3.23 -10.40
C GLN A 73 0.97 -3.30 -11.72
N GLY A 74 1.69 -3.57 -12.82
CA GLY A 74 1.08 -3.54 -14.16
C GLY A 74 0.61 -2.13 -14.51
N GLN A 75 -0.67 -1.98 -14.83
CA GLN A 75 -1.32 -0.68 -15.12
C GLN A 75 -1.79 0.06 -13.86
N VAL A 76 -1.72 -0.57 -12.69
CA VAL A 76 -2.18 0.01 -11.44
C VAL A 76 -1.05 0.77 -10.76
N ARG A 77 -1.32 2.00 -10.33
CA ARG A 77 -0.45 2.80 -9.48
C ARG A 77 -1.18 3.23 -8.21
N ILE A 78 -0.62 2.93 -7.04
CA ILE A 78 -1.13 3.34 -5.74
C ILE A 78 -0.11 4.26 -5.08
N TYR A 79 -0.56 5.44 -4.67
CA TYR A 79 0.28 6.42 -3.99
C TYR A 79 0.20 6.23 -2.48
N GLY A 80 1.32 6.45 -1.80
CA GLY A 80 1.43 6.38 -0.35
C GLY A 80 2.63 7.16 0.17
N PHE A 81 2.87 7.06 1.47
CA PHE A 81 4.00 7.69 2.14
C PHE A 81 4.43 6.86 3.34
N PHE A 82 5.65 7.10 3.82
CA PHE A 82 6.13 6.50 5.05
C PHE A 82 5.59 7.24 6.26
N ILE A 83 5.03 6.46 7.19
CA ILE A 83 4.66 6.95 8.51
C ILE A 83 5.82 6.57 9.42
N GLU A 84 6.42 7.55 10.10
CA GLU A 84 7.40 7.26 11.14
C GLU A 84 6.71 6.42 12.22
N LYS A 85 7.42 5.41 12.72
CA LYS A 85 6.91 4.51 13.75
C LYS A 85 6.66 5.38 14.98
N VAL A 86 5.39 5.70 15.27
CA VAL A 86 5.01 6.39 16.50
C VAL A 86 5.33 5.41 17.62
N HIS A 87 6.48 5.58 18.27
CA HIS A 87 6.73 4.90 19.53
C HIS A 87 5.70 5.46 20.54
N PRO A 88 4.91 4.59 21.20
CA PRO A 88 4.04 5.03 22.28
C PRO A 88 4.84 5.64 23.43
#